data_AF-A0A8S0S5R3-F1
#
_entry.id   AF-A0A8S0S5R3-F1
#
_cell.length_a   1.000
_cell.length_b   1.000
_cell.length_c   1.000
_cell.angle_alpha   90.00
_cell.angle_beta   90.00
_cell.angle_gamma   90.00
#
_symmetry.space_group_name_H-M   'P 1'
#
loop_
_entity.id
_entity.type
_entity.pdbx_description
1 polymer ?
#
loop_
_entity_poly.entity_id
_entity_poly.type
_entity_poly.pdbx_seq_one_letter_code
_entity_poly.pdbx_strand_id
1 'polypeptide(L)'
;MIRPQSELNSAGMKIKEHDSQITSIVKEQKGLQYRMSETNLERKRLEEVKRVEMDKKDCALMVEKLIEKHPWIATGKQLFGRAGSDYDFGSRDPSKAREEFGKLQAEQSG
;
A
#
# COMPACT_ATOMS: atom_id res chain seq x y z
N MET A 1 41.86 -0.96 62.27
CA MET A 1 40.64 -1.70 61.85
C MET A 1 39.98 -1.09 60.59
N ILE A 2 40.72 -0.43 59.67
CA ILE A 2 40.13 0.47 58.64
C ILE A 2 39.99 -0.19 57.24
N ARG A 3 40.74 -1.26 56.94
CA ARG A 3 40.75 -1.94 55.63
C ARG A 3 39.40 -2.53 55.17
N PRO A 4 38.55 -3.11 56.05
CA PRO A 4 37.28 -3.70 55.61
C PRO A 4 36.30 -2.67 55.01
N GLN A 5 36.31 -1.43 55.54
CA GLN A 5 35.37 -0.39 55.11
C GLN A 5 35.75 0.19 53.74
N SER A 6 37.05 0.35 53.47
CA SER A 6 37.53 0.85 52.17
C SER A 6 37.22 -0.13 51.04
N GLU A 7 37.35 -1.44 51.28
CA GLU A 7 37.06 -2.47 50.28
C GLU A 7 35.55 -2.53 49.97
N LEU A 8 34.71 -2.49 51.01
CA LEU A 8 33.24 -2.38 50.88
C LEU A 8 32.82 -1.14 50.08
N ASN A 9 33.40 0.01 50.38
CA ASN A 9 33.12 1.25 49.66
C ASN A 9 33.55 1.14 48.18
N SER A 10 34.69 0.51 47.89
CA SER A 10 35.17 0.32 46.52
C SER A 10 34.25 -0.61 45.70
N ALA A 11 33.77 -1.69 46.33
CA ALA A 11 32.84 -2.62 45.70
C ALA A 11 31.49 -1.95 45.42
N GLY A 12 30.99 -1.16 46.38
CA GLY A 12 29.75 -0.38 46.22
C GLY A 12 29.83 0.65 45.09
N MET A 13 30.99 1.31 44.90
CA MET A 13 31.19 2.22 43.77
C MET A 13 31.19 1.51 42.42
N LYS A 14 31.85 0.34 42.32
CA LYS A 14 31.84 -0.47 41.08
C LYS A 14 30.45 -0.95 40.72
N ILE A 15 29.65 -1.37 41.71
CA ILE A 15 28.25 -1.78 41.47
C ILE A 15 27.44 -0.61 40.90
N LYS A 16 27.54 0.59 41.49
CA LYS A 16 26.84 1.79 41.00
C LYS A 16 27.26 2.19 39.58
N GLU A 17 28.55 2.06 39.27
CA GLU A 17 29.07 2.31 37.93
C GLU A 17 28.46 1.35 36.92
N HIS A 18 28.44 0.04 37.23
CA HIS A 18 27.82 -0.96 36.38
C HIS A 18 26.31 -0.76 36.24
N ASP A 19 25.59 -0.43 37.31
CA ASP A 19 24.15 -0.10 37.25
C ASP A 19 23.88 1.09 36.30
N SER A 20 24.76 2.09 36.33
CA SER A 20 24.67 3.25 35.44
C SER A 20 24.90 2.86 33.98
N GLN A 21 25.89 2.01 33.71
CA GLN A 21 26.16 1.48 32.37
C GLN A 21 25.03 0.62 31.85
N ILE A 22 24.49 -0.30 32.68
CA ILE A 22 23.33 -1.13 32.34
C ILE A 22 22.13 -0.24 31.99
N THR A 23 21.86 0.77 32.80
CA THR A 23 20.74 1.71 32.56
C THR A 23 20.91 2.44 31.23
N SER A 24 22.13 2.88 30.91
CA SER A 24 22.44 3.54 29.64
C SER A 24 22.21 2.59 28.45
N ILE A 25 22.74 1.37 28.51
CA ILE A 25 22.60 0.36 27.46
C ILE A 25 21.13 0.00 27.24
N VAL A 26 20.35 -0.19 28.31
CA VAL A 26 18.91 -0.48 28.21
C VAL A 26 18.16 0.67 27.52
N LYS A 27 18.51 1.92 27.83
CA LYS A 27 17.89 3.08 27.19
C LYS A 27 18.22 3.13 25.69
N GLU A 28 19.47 2.86 25.33
CA GLU A 28 19.89 2.80 23.94
C GLU A 28 19.21 1.65 23.18
N GLN A 29 19.13 0.46 23.78
CA GLN A 29 18.47 -0.70 23.21
C GLN A 29 16.99 -0.41 22.92
N LYS A 30 16.27 0.24 23.85
CA LYS A 30 14.88 0.67 23.62
C LYS A 30 14.77 1.68 22.48
N GLY A 31 15.70 2.64 22.39
CA GLY A 31 15.73 3.61 21.30
C GLY A 31 15.98 2.95 19.93
N LEU A 32 16.89 1.97 19.88
CA LEU A 32 17.15 1.17 18.68
C LEU A 32 15.93 0.34 18.27
N GLN A 33 15.25 -0.29 19.23
CA GLN A 33 14.02 -1.05 18.96
C GLN A 33 12.91 -0.16 18.39
N TYR A 34 12.73 1.04 18.93
CA TYR A 34 11.77 2.00 18.40
C TYR A 34 12.10 2.43 16.97
N ARG A 35 13.37 2.77 16.69
CA ARG A 35 13.79 3.10 15.32
C ARG A 35 13.58 1.92 14.36
N MET A 36 13.84 0.70 14.80
CA MET A 36 13.63 -0.50 14.01
C MET A 36 12.14 -0.73 13.71
N SER A 37 11.22 -0.43 14.64
CA SER A 37 9.78 -0.52 14.36
C SER A 37 9.33 0.54 13.36
N GLU A 38 9.81 1.78 13.49
CA GLU A 38 9.50 2.88 12.57
C GLU A 38 9.99 2.56 11.15
N THR A 39 11.24 2.13 10.99
CA THR A 39 11.79 1.75 9.68
C THR A 39 11.03 0.57 9.06
N ASN A 40 10.60 -0.40 9.86
CA ASN A 40 9.79 -1.51 9.36
C ASN A 40 8.39 -1.07 8.90
N LEU A 41 7.78 -0.11 9.58
CA LEU A 41 6.51 0.47 9.16
C LEU A 41 6.67 1.17 7.80
N GLU A 42 7.73 1.96 7.65
CA GLU A 42 8.00 2.67 6.41
C GLU A 42 8.31 1.71 5.24
N ARG A 43 9.05 0.64 5.50
CA ARG A 43 9.27 -0.44 4.50
C ARG A 43 7.95 -1.04 4.01
N LYS A 44 7.00 -1.31 4.91
CA LYS A 44 5.68 -1.85 4.54
C LYS A 44 4.89 -0.88 3.66
N ARG A 45 4.95 0.42 3.95
CA ARG A 45 4.30 1.44 3.11
C ARG A 45 4.89 1.46 1.70
N LEU A 46 6.21 1.37 1.58
CA LEU A 46 6.87 1.33 0.28
C LEU A 46 6.52 0.07 -0.52
N GLU A 47 6.33 -1.08 0.14
CA GLU A 47 5.84 -2.30 -0.52
C GLU A 47 4.42 -2.12 -1.10
N GLU A 48 3.53 -1.40 -0.41
CA GLU A 48 2.22 -1.06 -0.98
C GLU A 48 2.32 -0.15 -2.19
N VAL A 49 3.19 0.85 -2.16
CA VAL A 49 3.42 1.74 -3.30
C VAL A 49 3.86 0.93 -4.52
N LYS A 50 4.83 0.02 -4.35
CA LYS A 50 5.29 -0.86 -5.44
C LYS A 50 4.17 -1.73 -6.01
N ARG A 51 3.31 -2.28 -5.13
CA ARG A 51 2.14 -3.07 -5.57
C ARG A 51 1.20 -2.20 -6.42
N VAL A 52 0.85 -1.01 -5.95
CA VAL A 52 -0.03 -0.09 -6.67
C VAL A 52 0.57 0.34 -8.02
N GLU A 53 1.89 0.54 -8.08
CA GLU A 53 2.58 0.85 -9.34
C GLU A 53 2.54 -0.31 -10.34
N MET A 54 2.69 -1.54 -9.86
CA MET A 54 2.58 -2.74 -10.68
C MET A 54 1.14 -2.92 -11.19
N ASP A 55 0.15 -2.79 -10.31
CA ASP A 55 -1.28 -2.86 -10.69
C ASP A 55 -1.63 -1.78 -11.72
N LYS A 56 -1.12 -0.55 -11.55
CA LYS A 56 -1.30 0.55 -12.52
C LYS A 56 -0.73 0.18 -13.89
N LYS A 57 0.46 -0.43 -13.92
CA LYS A 57 1.10 -0.86 -15.17
C LYS A 57 0.29 -1.95 -15.86
N ASP A 58 -0.20 -2.93 -15.09
CA ASP A 58 -1.02 -4.02 -15.61
C ASP A 58 -2.36 -3.52 -16.15
N CYS A 59 -3.01 -2.57 -15.45
CA CYS A 59 -4.21 -1.90 -15.94
C CYS A 59 -3.95 -1.16 -17.26
N ALA A 60 -2.82 -0.44 -17.38
CA ALA A 60 -2.47 0.26 -18.61
C ALA A 60 -2.29 -0.72 -19.78
N LEU A 61 -1.56 -1.81 -19.58
CA LEU A 61 -1.38 -2.87 -20.58
C LEU A 61 -2.71 -3.52 -20.98
N MET A 62 -3.63 -3.71 -20.03
CA MET A 62 -4.94 -4.26 -20.32
C MET A 62 -5.79 -3.31 -21.17
N VAL A 63 -5.72 -2.00 -20.92
CA VAL A 63 -6.38 -0.99 -21.73
C VAL A 63 -5.83 -0.98 -23.16
N GLU A 64 -4.51 -1.04 -23.33
CA GLU A 64 -3.89 -1.11 -24.66
C GLU A 64 -4.38 -2.34 -25.44
N LYS A 65 -4.34 -3.52 -24.82
CA LYS A 65 -4.85 -4.77 -25.43
C LYS A 65 -6.33 -4.69 -25.80
N LEU A 66 -7.16 -4.02 -24.99
CA LEU A 66 -8.58 -3.82 -25.31
C LEU A 66 -8.76 -2.92 -26.52
N ILE A 67 -7.97 -1.85 -26.64
CA ILE A 67 -8.01 -0.93 -27.79
C ILE A 67 -7.55 -1.65 -29.06
N GLU A 68 -6.48 -2.45 -28.99
CA GLU A 68 -5.99 -3.25 -30.12
C GLU A 68 -7.03 -4.27 -30.59
N LYS A 69 -7.64 -5.00 -29.64
CA LYS A 69 -8.65 -6.02 -29.96
C LYS A 69 -9.94 -5.42 -30.52
N HIS A 70 -10.25 -4.17 -30.16
CA HIS A 70 -11.51 -3.53 -30.49
C HIS A 70 -11.28 -2.12 -31.08
N PRO A 71 -10.99 -2.02 -32.39
CA PRO A 71 -10.69 -0.73 -33.04
C PRO A 71 -11.80 0.32 -32.91
N TRP A 72 -13.06 -0.11 -32.74
CA TRP A 72 -14.19 0.79 -32.48
C TRP A 72 -14.00 1.60 -31.18
N ILE A 73 -13.27 1.07 -30.19
CA ILE A 73 -12.97 1.78 -28.95
C ILE A 73 -12.16 3.03 -29.23
N ALA A 74 -11.15 2.98 -30.11
CA ALA A 74 -10.33 4.15 -30.44
C ALA A 74 -11.18 5.30 -31.04
N THR A 75 -12.15 4.95 -31.89
CA THR A 75 -13.03 5.93 -32.56
C THR A 75 -14.15 6.42 -31.63
N GLY A 76 -14.68 5.52 -30.79
CA GLY A 76 -15.77 5.80 -29.85
C GLY A 76 -15.32 6.43 -28.53
N LYS A 77 -14.04 6.36 -28.17
CA LYS A 77 -13.49 6.84 -26.89
C LYS A 77 -13.86 8.29 -26.59
N GLN A 78 -13.94 9.15 -27.60
CA GLN A 78 -14.32 10.56 -27.46
C GLN A 78 -15.75 10.77 -26.97
N LEU A 79 -16.61 9.76 -27.11
CA LEU A 79 -18.01 9.82 -26.69
C LEU A 79 -18.22 9.19 -25.30
N PHE A 80 -17.22 8.47 -24.76
CA PHE A 80 -17.31 7.78 -23.47
C PHE A 80 -17.58 8.75 -22.33
N GLY A 81 -18.61 8.48 -21.53
CA GLY A 81 -19.02 9.32 -20.39
C GLY A 81 -19.62 10.67 -20.77
N ARG A 82 -19.81 10.95 -22.07
CA ARG A 82 -20.43 12.20 -22.52
C ARG A 82 -21.93 12.15 -22.27
N ALA A 83 -22.45 13.12 -21.51
CA ALA A 83 -23.87 13.20 -21.19
C ALA A 83 -24.73 13.24 -22.46
N GLY A 84 -25.79 12.41 -22.50
CA GLY A 84 -26.67 12.26 -23.66
C GLY A 84 -26.06 11.54 -24.86
N SER A 85 -24.85 10.96 -24.74
CA SER A 85 -24.28 10.07 -25.75
C SER A 85 -24.70 8.62 -25.51
N ASP A 86 -24.40 7.75 -26.47
CA ASP A 86 -24.60 6.31 -26.28
C ASP A 86 -23.76 5.71 -25.14
N TYR A 87 -22.74 6.44 -24.68
CA TYR A 87 -21.86 6.06 -23.60
C TYR A 87 -22.03 6.95 -22.37
N ASP A 88 -23.22 7.53 -22.15
CA ASP A 88 -23.57 8.20 -20.90
C ASP A 88 -23.70 7.17 -19.77
N PHE A 89 -22.61 6.97 -19.04
CA PHE A 89 -22.56 6.03 -17.91
C PHE A 89 -23.36 6.51 -16.68
N GLY A 90 -23.78 7.78 -16.64
CA GLY A 90 -24.58 8.32 -15.54
C GLY A 90 -26.08 8.04 -15.72
N SER A 91 -26.57 8.04 -16.96
CA SER A 91 -27.99 7.81 -17.26
C SER A 91 -28.31 6.39 -17.72
N ARG A 92 -27.36 5.66 -18.31
CA ARG A 92 -27.56 4.28 -18.78
C ARG A 92 -27.03 3.26 -17.78
N ASP A 93 -27.90 2.36 -17.33
CA ASP A 93 -27.51 1.19 -16.53
C ASP A 93 -26.92 0.09 -17.44
N PRO A 94 -25.66 -0.32 -17.23
CA PRO A 94 -25.02 -1.36 -18.05
C PRO A 94 -25.77 -2.70 -18.06
N SER A 95 -26.44 -3.06 -16.95
CA SER A 95 -27.17 -4.31 -16.84
C SER A 95 -28.41 -4.31 -17.72
N LYS A 96 -29.16 -3.18 -17.73
CA LYS A 96 -30.34 -3.01 -18.57
C LYS A 96 -29.99 -2.92 -20.06
N ALA A 97 -28.91 -2.20 -20.39
CA ALA A 97 -28.41 -2.13 -21.76
C ALA A 97 -28.02 -3.52 -22.31
N ARG A 98 -27.49 -4.41 -21.45
CA ARG A 98 -27.17 -5.79 -21.84
C ARG A 98 -28.41 -6.63 -22.10
N GLU A 99 -29.47 -6.45 -21.30
CA GLU A 99 -30.75 -7.13 -21.49
C GLU A 99 -31.44 -6.68 -22.80
N GLU A 100 -31.49 -5.37 -23.05
CA GLU A 100 -32.03 -4.78 -24.28
C GLU A 100 -31.27 -5.26 -25.52
N PHE A 101 -29.93 -5.30 -25.46
CA PHE A 101 -29.12 -5.85 -26.54
C PHE A 101 -29.48 -7.32 -26.84
N GLY A 102 -29.67 -8.13 -25.80
CA GLY A 102 -30.08 -9.54 -25.95
C GLY A 102 -31.44 -9.70 -26.62
N LYS A 103 -32.41 -8.85 -26.26
CA LYS A 103 -33.75 -8.84 -26.90
C LYS A 103 -33.66 -8.43 -28.38
N LEU A 104 -32.97 -7.34 -28.68
CA LEU A 104 -32.77 -6.86 -30.04
C LEU A 104 -32.00 -7.86 -30.92
N GLN A 105 -31.03 -8.57 -30.34
CA GLN A 105 -30.31 -9.63 -31.05
C GLN A 105 -31.21 -10.83 -31.37
N ALA A 106 -32.09 -11.22 -30.44
CA ALA A 106 -33.05 -12.29 -30.67
C ALA A 106 -34.09 -11.92 -31.73
N GLU A 107 -34.55 -10.66 -31.75
CA GLU A 107 -35.47 -10.13 -32.75
C GLU A 107 -34.86 -10.03 -34.16
N GLN A 108 -33.55 -9.76 -34.27
CA GLN A 108 -32.85 -9.70 -35.56
C GLN A 108 -32.38 -11.07 -36.09
N SER A 109 -32.40 -12.10 -35.25
CA SER A 109 -31.92 -13.46 -35.60
C SER A 109 -33.07 -14.45 -35.90
N GLY A 110 -34.32 -13.99 -35.88
CA GLY A 110 -35.52 -14.75 -36.27
C GLY A 110 -36.10 -14.25 -37.58
#